data_AF-A0A498FGV5-F1
#
_entry.id   AF-A0A498FGV5-F1
#
_cell.length_a   1.000
_cell.length_b   1.000
_cell.length_c   1.000
_cell.angle_alpha   90.00
_cell.angle_beta   90.00
_cell.angle_gamma   90.00
#
_symmetry.space_group_name_H-M   'P 1'
#
loop_
_entity.id
_entity.type
_entity.pdbx_description
1 polymer ?
#
loop_
_entity_poly.entity_id
_entity_poly.type
_entity_poly.pdbx_seq_one_letter_code
_entity_poly.pdbx_strand_id
1 'polypeptide(L)'
;MDPAEFLDGGAVSVSDETYAVCRTDRGHPDAFATVRADGETTVVIEEDDVDAVDAAAVEPGWRRLTFEMELPFELVGFLAAVATALAEVDVSVFVVSSYATDHVFVGDEDLPAAVRRLEALGCEIVD
;
A
#
# COMPACT_ATOMS: atom_id res chain seq x y z
N MET A 1 -19.66 -9.38 -7.87
CA MET A 1 -18.48 -10.24 -7.67
C MET A 1 -18.20 -10.23 -6.19
N ASP A 2 -17.89 -11.38 -5.60
CA ASP A 2 -17.57 -11.47 -4.18
C ASP A 2 -16.09 -11.13 -4.00
N PRO A 3 -15.72 -10.08 -3.24
CA PRO A 3 -14.31 -9.74 -3.01
C PRO A 3 -13.50 -10.87 -2.36
N ALA A 4 -14.15 -11.79 -1.64
CA ALA A 4 -13.48 -12.96 -1.07
C ALA A 4 -12.84 -13.86 -2.13
N GLU A 5 -13.41 -13.94 -3.34
CA GLU A 5 -12.89 -14.76 -4.44
C GLU A 5 -11.54 -14.25 -4.98
N PHE A 6 -11.23 -12.96 -4.76
CA PHE A 6 -9.94 -12.37 -5.16
C PHE A 6 -8.87 -12.51 -4.07
N LEU A 7 -9.31 -12.73 -2.83
CA LEU A 7 -8.42 -12.87 -1.68
C LEU A 7 -7.99 -14.32 -1.49
N ASP A 8 -8.89 -15.28 -1.67
CA ASP A 8 -8.61 -16.72 -1.58
C ASP A 8 -7.72 -17.18 -2.74
N GLY A 9 -6.47 -17.58 -2.44
CA GLY A 9 -5.44 -17.88 -3.43
C GLY A 9 -4.89 -16.66 -4.16
N GLY A 10 -5.25 -15.44 -3.72
CA GLY A 10 -4.75 -14.19 -4.29
C GLY A 10 -3.30 -13.94 -3.89
N ALA A 11 -2.42 -13.78 -4.87
CA ALA A 11 -1.01 -13.47 -4.60
C ALA A 11 -0.82 -12.02 -4.13
N VAL A 12 -0.04 -11.84 -3.06
CA VAL A 12 0.35 -10.54 -2.53
C VAL A 12 1.86 -10.47 -2.42
N SER A 13 2.49 -9.58 -3.18
CA SER A 13 3.93 -9.34 -3.10
C SER A 13 4.27 -8.32 -2.01
N VAL A 14 5.43 -8.48 -1.39
CA VAL A 14 5.96 -7.57 -0.37
C VAL A 14 7.20 -6.89 -0.93
N SER A 15 7.31 -5.56 -0.81
CA SER A 15 8.53 -4.87 -1.20
C SER A 15 9.72 -5.24 -0.31
N ASP A 16 10.90 -5.37 -0.93
CA ASP A 16 12.18 -5.47 -0.23
C ASP A 16 12.54 -4.15 0.45
N GLU A 17 12.24 -3.04 -0.23
CA GLU A 17 12.50 -1.67 0.20
C GLU A 17 11.42 -1.16 1.16
N THR A 18 11.81 -0.19 2.00
CA THR A 18 10.90 0.68 2.73
C THR A 18 10.59 1.94 1.92
N TYR A 19 9.43 2.53 2.17
CA TYR A 19 8.95 3.75 1.54
C TYR A 19 8.69 4.83 2.57
N ALA A 20 8.80 6.08 2.12
CA ALA A 20 8.37 7.26 2.86
C ALA A 20 7.21 7.96 2.15
N VAL A 21 6.29 8.49 2.95
CA VAL A 21 5.19 9.35 2.48
C VAL A 21 5.55 10.81 2.78
N CYS A 22 5.78 11.58 1.72
CA CYS A 22 6.26 12.95 1.80
C CYS A 22 5.16 13.94 1.41
N ARG A 23 5.01 15.01 2.19
CA ARG A 23 4.23 16.19 1.77
C ARG A 23 5.16 17.18 1.07
N THR A 24 4.83 17.54 -0.15
CA THR A 24 5.67 18.32 -1.08
C THR A 24 4.83 19.36 -1.84
N ASP A 25 5.51 20.28 -2.52
CA ASP A 25 4.86 21.22 -3.47
C ASP A 25 4.80 20.68 -4.91
N ARG A 26 5.52 19.61 -5.22
CA ARG A 26 5.67 19.03 -6.56
C ARG A 26 5.99 17.54 -6.49
N GLY A 27 5.63 16.80 -7.54
CA GLY A 27 6.01 15.38 -7.65
C GLY A 27 7.52 15.18 -7.84
N HIS A 28 7.97 13.94 -7.63
CA HIS A 28 9.34 13.50 -7.90
C HIS A 28 9.33 12.50 -9.07
N PRO A 29 10.31 12.52 -10.00
CA PRO A 29 10.35 11.61 -11.15
C PRO A 29 10.42 10.13 -10.74
N ASP A 30 11.14 9.85 -9.65
CA ASP A 30 11.33 8.49 -9.12
C ASP A 30 10.28 8.10 -8.06
N ALA A 31 9.23 8.93 -7.90
CA ALA A 31 8.14 8.60 -6.98
C ALA A 31 7.39 7.35 -7.46
N PHE A 32 7.17 6.40 -6.56
CA PHE A 32 6.22 5.31 -6.77
C PHE A 32 4.81 5.84 -7.04
N ALA A 33 4.38 6.82 -6.24
CA ALA A 33 3.09 7.47 -6.44
C ALA A 33 3.19 8.98 -6.20
N THR A 34 2.46 9.75 -7.00
CA THR A 34 2.26 11.18 -6.79
C THR A 34 0.77 11.49 -6.80
N VAL A 35 0.24 11.93 -5.66
CA VAL A 35 -1.15 12.39 -5.53
C VAL A 35 -1.14 13.91 -5.42
N ARG A 36 -1.82 14.58 -6.36
CA ARG A 36 -1.96 16.05 -6.32
C ARG A 36 -3.36 16.39 -5.79
N ALA A 37 -3.39 17.13 -4.70
CA ALA A 37 -4.61 17.69 -4.12
C ALA A 37 -4.51 19.23 -4.09
N ASP A 38 -5.62 19.89 -3.80
CA ASP A 38 -5.63 21.35 -3.67
C ASP A 38 -4.78 21.78 -2.46
N GLY A 39 -3.60 22.35 -2.74
CA GLY A 39 -2.70 22.91 -1.72
C GLY A 39 -1.62 21.96 -1.21
N GLU A 40 -1.55 20.71 -1.67
CA GLU A 40 -0.44 19.80 -1.36
C GLU A 40 -0.22 18.73 -2.45
N THR A 41 1.02 18.25 -2.54
CA THR A 41 1.35 17.04 -3.30
C THR A 41 1.91 15.98 -2.37
N THR A 42 1.29 14.81 -2.34
CA THR A 42 1.82 13.63 -1.66
C THR A 42 2.72 12.87 -2.62
N VAL A 43 3.96 12.63 -2.21
CA VAL A 43 4.93 11.79 -2.91
C VAL A 43 5.18 10.55 -2.07
N VAL A 44 5.04 9.38 -2.66
CA VAL A 44 5.46 8.10 -2.06
C VAL A 44 6.73 7.69 -2.80
N ILE A 45 7.83 7.55 -2.08
CA ILE A 45 9.15 7.26 -2.65
C ILE A 45 9.88 6.23 -1.78
N GLU A 46 10.81 5.49 -2.36
CA GLU A 46 11.70 4.63 -1.57
C GLU A 46 12.44 5.47 -0.52
N GLU A 47 12.54 4.94 0.69
CA GLU A 47 13.05 5.70 1.84
C GLU A 47 14.51 6.14 1.65
N ASP A 48 15.30 5.33 0.95
CA ASP A 48 16.70 5.65 0.61
C ASP A 48 16.84 6.89 -0.29
N ASP A 49 15.79 7.24 -1.04
CA ASP A 49 15.76 8.40 -1.94
C ASP A 49 15.07 9.62 -1.31
N VAL A 50 14.68 9.57 -0.03
CA VAL A 50 13.92 10.64 0.63
C VAL A 50 14.66 11.98 0.65
N ASP A 51 16.00 11.95 0.73
CA ASP A 51 16.85 13.16 0.72
C ASP A 51 16.84 13.89 -0.64
N ALA A 52 16.43 13.22 -1.72
CA ALA A 52 16.24 13.84 -3.03
C ALA A 52 14.92 14.64 -3.12
N VAL A 53 14.03 14.49 -2.14
CA VAL A 53 12.71 15.12 -2.11
C VAL A 53 12.72 16.38 -1.25
N ASP A 54 12.28 17.48 -1.84
CA ASP A 54 12.02 18.75 -1.15
C ASP A 54 10.68 18.67 -0.39
N ALA A 55 10.73 18.01 0.78
CA ALA A 55 9.55 17.68 1.58
C ALA A 55 9.36 18.61 2.79
N ALA A 56 8.13 19.08 2.97
CA ALA A 56 7.71 19.84 4.15
C ALA A 56 7.35 18.94 5.35
N ALA A 57 7.09 17.65 5.11
CA ALA A 57 6.90 16.61 6.12
C ALA A 57 7.20 15.24 5.51
N VAL A 58 7.66 14.29 6.33
CA VAL A 58 8.06 12.94 5.92
C VAL A 58 7.57 11.96 6.98
N GLU A 59 6.82 10.94 6.55
CA GLU A 59 6.44 9.77 7.35
C GLU A 59 7.13 8.52 6.77
N PRO A 60 8.27 8.07 7.35
CA PRO A 60 9.05 6.94 6.84
C PRO A 60 8.49 5.59 7.34
N GLY A 61 9.16 4.50 6.95
CA GLY A 61 9.01 3.18 7.56
C GLY A 61 7.86 2.35 7.01
N TRP A 62 7.48 2.53 5.75
CA TRP A 62 6.35 1.81 5.15
C TRP A 62 6.81 0.64 4.27
N ARG A 63 6.15 -0.52 4.39
CA ARG A 63 6.28 -1.65 3.46
C ARG A 63 5.08 -1.73 2.56
N ARG A 64 5.34 -1.92 1.26
CA ARG A 64 4.29 -2.01 0.24
C ARG A 64 3.88 -3.47 0.05
N LEU A 65 2.58 -3.70 0.15
CA LEU A 65 1.90 -4.94 -0.19
C LEU A 65 1.15 -4.71 -1.51
N THR A 66 1.51 -5.42 -2.56
CA THR A 66 0.84 -5.30 -3.86
C THR A 66 0.01 -6.54 -4.14
N PHE A 67 -1.26 -6.32 -4.43
CA PHE A 67 -2.20 -7.37 -4.79
C PHE A 67 -2.03 -7.70 -6.28
N GLU A 68 -1.45 -8.85 -6.62
CA GLU A 68 -0.96 -9.16 -7.99
C GLU A 68 -2.07 -9.52 -8.99
N MET A 69 -3.34 -9.51 -8.56
CA MET A 69 -4.49 -9.76 -9.42
C MET A 69 -5.05 -8.47 -10.01
N GLU A 70 -5.58 -8.55 -11.23
CA GLU A 70 -6.31 -7.42 -11.83
C GLU A 70 -7.69 -7.29 -11.18
N LEU A 71 -7.88 -6.20 -10.44
CA LEU A 71 -9.11 -5.87 -9.74
C LEU A 71 -10.03 -5.07 -10.67
N PRO A 72 -11.23 -5.58 -10.99
CA PRO A 72 -12.18 -4.84 -11.81
C PRO A 72 -12.64 -3.56 -11.11
N PHE A 73 -12.80 -2.45 -11.84
CA PHE A 73 -13.33 -1.19 -11.29
C PHE A 73 -14.72 -1.31 -10.65
N GLU A 74 -15.51 -2.30 -11.05
CA GLU A 74 -16.85 -2.59 -10.50
C GLU A 74 -16.80 -3.48 -9.25
N LEU A 75 -15.60 -3.91 -8.81
CA LEU A 75 -15.42 -4.75 -7.63
C LEU A 75 -15.65 -3.93 -6.36
N VAL A 76 -16.78 -4.20 -5.71
CA VAL A 76 -17.17 -3.54 -4.47
C VAL A 76 -16.68 -4.34 -3.27
N GLY A 77 -16.10 -3.65 -2.28
CA GLY A 77 -15.82 -4.21 -0.95
C GLY A 77 -14.46 -4.88 -0.80
N PHE A 78 -13.67 -5.01 -1.87
CA PHE A 78 -12.31 -5.58 -1.80
C PHE A 78 -11.43 -4.83 -0.79
N LEU A 79 -11.23 -3.53 -1.00
CA LEU A 79 -10.40 -2.74 -0.09
C LEU A 79 -10.98 -2.68 1.33
N ALA A 80 -12.31 -2.71 1.46
CA ALA A 80 -12.96 -2.74 2.76
C ALA A 80 -12.66 -4.06 3.52
N ALA A 81 -12.65 -5.20 2.83
CA ALA A 81 -12.28 -6.49 3.41
C ALA A 81 -10.82 -6.50 3.87
N VAL A 82 -9.90 -6.02 3.02
CA VAL A 82 -8.47 -5.91 3.36
C VAL A 82 -8.24 -4.98 4.55
N ALA A 83 -8.78 -3.76 4.49
CA ALA A 83 -8.62 -2.77 5.57
C ALA A 83 -9.25 -3.23 6.89
N THR A 84 -10.41 -3.90 6.84
CA THR A 84 -11.05 -4.46 8.04
C THR A 84 -10.19 -5.56 8.65
N ALA A 85 -9.68 -6.48 7.83
CA ALA A 85 -8.83 -7.57 8.32
C ALA A 85 -7.58 -7.04 9.02
N LEU A 86 -6.90 -6.05 8.43
CA LEU A 86 -5.71 -5.43 9.02
C LEU A 86 -6.02 -4.62 10.29
N ALA A 87 -7.16 -3.91 10.31
CA ALA A 87 -7.60 -3.19 11.51
C ALA A 87 -7.89 -4.13 12.70
N GLU A 88 -8.37 -5.36 12.47
CA GLU A 88 -8.60 -6.35 13.54
C GLU A 88 -7.32 -6.80 14.27
N VAL A 89 -6.15 -6.56 13.66
CA VAL A 89 -4.84 -6.85 14.25
C VAL A 89 -4.05 -5.56 14.55
N ASP A 90 -4.76 -4.43 14.68
CA ASP A 90 -4.22 -3.10 15.01
C ASP A 90 -3.17 -2.58 14.00
N VAL A 91 -3.23 -3.02 12.74
CA VAL A 91 -2.33 -2.56 11.67
C VAL A 91 -2.97 -1.38 10.93
N SER A 92 -2.29 -0.23 10.97
CA SER A 92 -2.66 0.95 10.18
C SER A 92 -2.32 0.76 8.70
N VAL A 93 -3.12 1.36 7.81
CA VAL A 93 -2.92 1.28 6.37
C VAL A 93 -2.91 2.64 5.70
N PHE A 94 -2.01 2.81 4.74
CA PHE A 94 -2.04 3.85 3.72
C PHE A 94 -2.20 3.17 2.36
N VAL A 95 -3.07 3.65 1.47
CA VAL A 95 -3.45 2.89 0.27
C VAL A 95 -3.34 3.75 -0.97
N VAL A 96 -2.74 3.17 -2.02
CA VAL A 96 -2.67 3.75 -3.36
C VAL A 96 -3.27 2.76 -4.35
N SER A 97 -4.39 3.13 -4.97
CA SER A 97 -4.95 2.38 -6.10
C SER A 97 -4.26 2.79 -7.40
N SER A 98 -3.86 1.80 -8.20
CA SER A 98 -3.44 1.96 -9.59
C SER A 98 -4.60 1.64 -10.54
N TYR A 99 -4.33 1.56 -11.84
CA TYR A 99 -5.35 1.14 -12.81
C TYR A 99 -5.77 -0.32 -12.61
N ALA A 100 -4.80 -1.21 -12.37
CA ALA A 100 -5.02 -2.65 -12.35
C ALA A 100 -5.31 -3.18 -10.95
N THR A 101 -4.73 -2.57 -9.92
CA THR A 101 -4.78 -3.12 -8.56
C THR A 101 -4.52 -2.08 -7.48
N ASP A 102 -4.66 -2.49 -6.23
CA ASP A 102 -4.37 -1.71 -5.03
C ASP A 102 -2.98 -2.06 -4.45
N HIS A 103 -2.30 -1.02 -3.96
CA HIS A 103 -1.06 -1.12 -3.18
C HIS A 103 -1.36 -0.66 -1.76
N VAL A 104 -1.24 -1.57 -0.79
CA VAL A 104 -1.47 -1.29 0.64
C VAL A 104 -0.12 -1.16 1.32
N PHE A 105 0.10 -0.02 1.97
CA PHE A 105 1.28 0.25 2.76
C PHE A 105 0.96 0.03 4.24
N VAL A 106 1.83 -0.70 4.92
CA VAL A 106 1.80 -0.95 6.38
C VAL A 106 3.11 -0.51 6.99
N GLY A 107 3.16 -0.24 8.30
CA GLY A 107 4.43 0.00 8.98
C GLY A 107 5.36 -1.22 8.87
N ASP A 108 6.66 -1.01 8.71
CA ASP A 108 7.66 -2.09 8.63
C ASP A 108 7.64 -2.96 9.90
N GLU A 109 7.42 -2.33 11.05
CA GLU A 109 7.24 -3.01 12.34
C GLU A 109 5.98 -3.90 12.40
N ASP A 110 4.95 -3.55 11.62
CA ASP A 110 3.65 -4.24 11.56
C ASP A 110 3.59 -5.30 10.46
N LEU A 111 4.57 -5.32 9.54
CA LEU A 111 4.60 -6.25 8.40
C LEU A 111 4.36 -7.71 8.81
N PRO A 112 4.99 -8.27 9.86
CA PRO A 112 4.73 -9.65 10.25
C PRO A 112 3.29 -9.92 10.69
N ALA A 113 2.61 -8.93 11.28
CA ALA A 113 1.21 -9.05 11.67
C ALA A 113 0.29 -8.95 10.45
N ALA A 114 0.58 -8.01 9.55
CA ALA A 114 -0.14 -7.82 8.29
C ALA A 114 -0.11 -9.08 7.42
N VAL A 115 1.08 -9.63 7.17
CA VAL A 115 1.29 -10.87 6.40
C VAL A 115 0.46 -12.02 6.96
N ARG A 116 0.59 -12.32 8.25
CA ARG A 116 -0.17 -13.43 8.87
C ARG A 116 -1.67 -13.22 8.77
N ARG A 117 -2.13 -11.98 8.84
CA ARG A 117 -3.56 -11.67 8.75
C ARG A 117 -4.11 -11.85 7.35
N LEU A 118 -3.33 -11.47 6.33
CA LEU A 118 -3.66 -11.68 4.91
C LEU A 118 -3.61 -13.16 4.54
N GLU A 119 -2.63 -13.92 5.02
CA GLU A 119 -2.60 -15.39 4.88
C GLU A 119 -3.85 -16.03 5.49
N ALA A 120 -4.26 -15.58 6.68
CA ALA A 120 -5.49 -16.03 7.32
C ALA A 120 -6.78 -15.61 6.59
N LEU A 121 -6.69 -14.62 5.69
CA LEU A 121 -7.77 -14.19 4.80
C LEU A 121 -7.81 -15.01 3.50
N GLY A 122 -6.81 -15.88 3.27
CA GLY A 122 -6.70 -16.74 2.10
C GLY A 122 -5.63 -16.31 1.10
N CYS A 123 -4.94 -15.19 1.33
CA CYS A 123 -3.92 -14.70 0.39
C CYS A 123 -2.65 -15.54 0.44
N GLU A 124 -1.94 -15.60 -0.69
CA GLU A 124 -0.62 -16.23 -0.80
C GLU A 124 0.45 -15.12 -0.84
N ILE A 125 1.33 -15.08 0.16
CA ILE A 125 2.43 -14.12 0.16
C ILE A 125 3.55 -14.63 -0.75
N VAL A 126 3.96 -13.78 -1.68
CA VAL A 126 5.03 -14.08 -2.64
C VAL A 126 6.19 -13.10 -2.46
N ASP A 127 7.41 -13.62 -2.62
CA ASP A 127 8.64 -12.83 -2.67
C ASP A 127 8.81 -12.17 -4.05
#